data_AF-A0A1I2Q007-F1
#
_entry.id   AF-A0A1I2Q007-F1
#
_cell.length_a   1.000
_cell.length_b   1.000
_cell.length_c   1.000
_cell.angle_alpha   90.00
_cell.angle_beta   90.00
_cell.angle_gamma   90.00
#
_symmetry.space_group_name_H-M   'P 1'
#
loop_
_entity.id
_entity.type
_entity.pdbx_description
1 polymer ?
#
loop_
_entity_poly.entity_id
_entity_poly.type
_entity_poly.pdbx_seq_one_letter_code
_entity_poly.pdbx_strand_id
1 'polypeptide(L)'
;MKELHTKDLTHQYNIRVKSSIIPNYAYAPLLMMFLVNILVYFGTRLFTEKLVHHDISLWLDYKLPFLPVFVIPYILSYIQWIIGYIQIARVGQRYSLKVFTGEIISKLMVCLFFIFFPTTMRRVTVEGMDIFSRLVSLIYRLDAPTNLFPSIHCLESYICMRAALEIKSFGKGYKLMMVIMSMLVFLSTLFIKQHVILDFFGAVLVAEAGRAVSDILIHHFYKNSYNQ
;
A
#
# COMPACT_ATOMS: atom_id res chain seq x y z
N MET A 1 8.89 -43.09 -1.72
CA MET A 1 7.73 -42.50 -0.99
C MET A 1 8.01 -41.13 -0.35
N LYS A 2 9.09 -40.40 -0.73
CA LYS A 2 9.36 -39.01 -0.29
C LYS A 2 9.45 -37.98 -1.43
N GLU A 3 9.28 -38.39 -2.69
CA GLU A 3 9.36 -37.49 -3.86
C GLU A 3 8.01 -37.09 -4.47
N LEU A 4 6.89 -37.65 -3.98
CA LEU A 4 5.55 -37.29 -4.46
C LEU A 4 4.92 -36.10 -3.73
N HIS A 5 5.54 -35.59 -2.66
CA HIS A 5 4.90 -34.55 -1.83
C HIS A 5 5.38 -33.12 -2.10
N THR A 6 6.43 -32.93 -2.90
CA THR A 6 7.00 -31.61 -3.23
C THR A 6 6.58 -31.07 -4.61
N LYS A 7 5.88 -31.87 -5.43
CA LYS A 7 5.44 -31.44 -6.78
C LYS A 7 4.12 -30.66 -6.80
N ASP A 8 3.40 -30.59 -5.69
CA ASP A 8 2.05 -29.99 -5.64
C ASP A 8 2.02 -28.50 -5.23
N LEU A 9 3.17 -27.91 -4.87
CA LEU A 9 3.25 -26.49 -4.48
C LEU A 9 3.47 -25.54 -5.68
N THR A 10 3.59 -26.08 -6.89
CA THR A 10 3.93 -25.32 -8.10
C THR A 10 2.97 -25.51 -9.28
N HIS A 11 1.72 -25.94 -9.04
CA HIS A 11 0.70 -26.01 -10.10
C HIS A 11 0.15 -24.60 -10.46
N GLN A 12 0.99 -23.89 -11.20
CA GLN A 12 0.69 -23.29 -12.50
C GLN A 12 -0.64 -22.52 -12.62
N TYR A 13 -0.61 -21.26 -12.21
CA TYR A 13 -1.56 -20.23 -12.60
C TYR A 13 -1.53 -19.98 -14.12
N ASN A 14 -2.24 -20.80 -14.89
CA ASN A 14 -2.48 -20.57 -16.32
C ASN A 14 -3.66 -19.60 -16.46
N ILE A 15 -3.37 -18.30 -16.30
CA ILE A 15 -4.38 -17.26 -16.19
C ILE A 15 -4.64 -16.63 -17.55
N ARG A 16 -5.86 -16.82 -18.08
CA ARG A 16 -6.40 -16.01 -19.17
C ARG A 16 -6.95 -14.70 -18.61
N VAL A 17 -6.46 -13.58 -19.13
CA VAL A 17 -6.97 -12.24 -18.82
C VAL A 17 -8.41 -12.14 -19.35
N LYS A 18 -9.39 -11.92 -18.46
CA LYS A 18 -10.80 -11.72 -18.86
C LYS A 18 -10.98 -10.40 -19.64
N SER A 19 -12.00 -10.36 -20.50
CA SER A 19 -12.34 -9.22 -21.39
C SER A 19 -12.89 -8.00 -20.66
N SER A 20 -13.50 -8.16 -19.48
CA SER A 20 -13.91 -7.04 -18.63
C SER A 20 -12.70 -6.37 -17.98
N ILE A 21 -12.70 -5.03 -17.93
CA ILE A 21 -11.68 -4.22 -17.23
C ILE A 21 -11.61 -4.64 -15.75
N ILE A 22 -12.77 -4.80 -15.10
CA ILE A 22 -12.89 -5.30 -13.72
C ILE A 22 -13.82 -6.52 -13.72
N PRO A 23 -13.34 -7.70 -13.32
CA PRO A 23 -14.20 -8.88 -13.17
C PRO A 23 -15.25 -8.71 -12.07
N ASN A 24 -16.45 -9.28 -12.24
CA ASN A 24 -17.58 -9.09 -11.32
C ASN A 24 -17.25 -9.41 -9.85
N TYR A 25 -16.43 -10.44 -9.59
CA TYR A 25 -16.04 -10.81 -8.23
C TYR A 25 -15.15 -9.78 -7.53
N ALA A 26 -14.54 -8.84 -8.28
CA ALA A 26 -13.58 -7.88 -7.74
C ALA A 26 -14.24 -6.57 -7.29
N TYR A 27 -15.47 -6.24 -7.73
CA TYR A 27 -16.12 -4.99 -7.35
C TYR A 27 -16.30 -4.86 -5.84
N ALA A 28 -16.86 -5.87 -5.17
CA ALA A 28 -17.12 -5.81 -3.74
C ALA A 28 -15.81 -5.71 -2.90
N PRO A 29 -14.76 -6.52 -3.14
CA PRO A 29 -13.48 -6.36 -2.47
C PRO A 29 -12.83 -4.98 -2.70
N LEU A 30 -12.81 -4.48 -3.94
CA LEU A 30 -12.21 -3.18 -4.25
C LEU A 30 -12.96 -2.03 -3.55
N LEU A 31 -14.30 -2.09 -3.52
CA LEU A 31 -15.10 -1.14 -2.77
C LEU A 31 -14.79 -1.21 -1.27
N MET A 32 -14.66 -2.42 -0.72
CA MET A 32 -14.31 -2.61 0.69
C MET A 32 -12.93 -2.03 1.01
N MET A 33 -11.91 -2.26 0.17
CA MET A 33 -10.57 -1.67 0.33
C MET A 33 -10.60 -0.14 0.37
N PHE A 34 -11.45 0.47 -0.47
CA PHE A 34 -11.65 1.91 -0.50
C PHE A 34 -12.37 2.43 0.75
N LEU A 35 -13.45 1.77 1.18
CA LEU A 35 -14.18 2.13 2.40
C LEU A 35 -13.32 1.97 3.66
N VAL A 36 -12.53 0.90 3.74
CA VAL A 36 -11.58 0.70 4.85
C VAL A 36 -10.50 1.78 4.82
N ASN A 37 -10.00 2.19 3.65
CA ASN A 37 -9.04 3.32 3.56
C ASN A 37 -9.65 4.61 4.15
N ILE A 38 -10.87 4.98 3.75
CA ILE A 38 -11.57 6.16 4.27
C ILE A 38 -11.75 6.04 5.79
N LEU A 39 -12.24 4.90 6.26
CA LEU A 39 -12.51 4.69 7.68
C LEU A 39 -11.23 4.73 8.52
N VAL A 40 -10.15 4.09 8.07
CA VAL A 40 -8.88 4.08 8.79
C VAL A 40 -8.26 5.47 8.78
N TYR A 41 -8.23 6.16 7.65
CA TYR A 41 -7.54 7.44 7.56
C TYR A 41 -8.31 8.59 8.21
N PHE A 42 -9.61 8.73 7.95
CA PHE A 42 -10.42 9.81 8.53
C PHE A 42 -11.01 9.43 9.88
N GLY A 43 -11.43 8.18 10.07
CA GLY A 43 -12.09 7.74 11.31
C GLY A 43 -11.15 7.75 12.51
N THR A 44 -9.88 7.36 12.34
CA THR A 44 -8.91 7.39 13.46
C THR A 44 -8.65 8.81 13.96
N ARG A 45 -8.62 9.82 13.07
CA ARG A 45 -8.40 11.23 13.43
C ARG A 45 -9.43 11.76 14.43
N LEU A 46 -10.66 11.26 14.38
CA LEU A 46 -11.72 11.65 15.31
C LEU A 46 -11.41 11.25 16.76
N PHE A 47 -10.59 10.22 16.96
CA PHE A 47 -10.23 9.70 18.28
C PHE A 47 -8.81 10.10 18.71
N THR A 48 -7.95 10.48 17.76
CA THR A 48 -6.53 10.70 18.02
C THR A 48 -6.14 12.17 18.15
N GLU A 49 -7.01 13.13 17.80
CA GLU A 49 -6.70 14.58 17.79
C GLU A 49 -6.10 15.09 19.12
N LYS A 50 -6.58 14.58 20.26
CA LYS A 50 -6.16 15.00 21.60
C LYS A 50 -5.05 14.12 22.21
N LEU A 51 -4.58 13.10 21.50
CA LEU A 51 -3.53 12.21 21.99
C LEU A 51 -2.15 12.84 21.83
N VAL A 52 -1.21 12.40 22.66
CA VAL A 52 0.20 12.73 22.48
C VAL A 52 0.71 11.99 21.25
N HIS A 53 1.22 12.73 20.27
CA HIS A 53 1.79 12.15 19.06
C HIS A 53 3.31 12.02 19.20
N HIS A 54 3.85 10.90 18.71
CA HIS A 54 5.27 10.58 18.81
C HIS A 54 6.01 10.92 17.52
N ASP A 55 7.09 11.70 17.62
CA ASP A 55 8.03 11.89 16.52
C ASP A 55 9.09 10.78 16.57
N ILE A 56 9.11 9.94 15.53
CA ILE A 56 10.03 8.81 15.39
C ILE A 56 11.11 9.07 14.33
N SER A 57 11.34 10.34 13.97
CA SER A 57 12.36 10.74 12.99
C SER A 57 13.76 10.23 13.39
N LEU A 58 14.50 9.72 12.40
CA LEU A 58 15.90 9.37 12.55
C LEU A 58 16.80 10.55 12.19
N TRP A 59 18.08 10.49 12.58
CA TRP A 59 19.08 11.50 12.19
C TRP A 59 19.20 11.66 10.66
N LEU A 60 18.90 10.60 9.89
CA LEU A 60 18.96 10.62 8.43
C LEU A 60 17.80 11.42 7.82
N ASP A 61 16.62 11.42 8.44
CA ASP A 61 15.45 12.17 7.95
C ASP A 61 15.72 13.69 7.89
N TYR A 62 16.52 14.19 8.85
CA TYR A 62 16.94 15.59 8.88
C TYR A 62 17.99 15.94 7.81
N LYS A 63 18.71 14.96 7.26
CA LYS A 63 19.69 15.19 6.18
C LYS A 63 19.07 15.19 4.79
N LEU A 64 17.87 14.63 4.64
CA LEU A 64 17.18 14.62 3.36
C LEU A 64 16.70 16.04 3.01
N PRO A 65 17.03 16.59 1.82
CA PRO A 65 16.56 17.90 1.42
C PRO A 65 15.05 17.91 1.19
N PHE A 66 14.43 19.09 1.29
CA PHE A 66 13.06 19.28 0.82
C PHE A 66 13.07 19.54 -0.70
N LEU A 67 12.42 18.68 -1.48
CA LEU A 67 12.38 18.77 -2.94
C LEU A 67 10.92 18.78 -3.44
N PRO A 68 10.29 19.96 -3.64
CA PRO A 68 8.89 20.08 -4.02
C PRO A 68 8.48 19.31 -5.27
N VAL A 69 9.39 19.17 -6.25
CA VAL A 69 9.13 18.44 -7.52
C VAL A 69 8.68 16.99 -7.29
N PHE A 70 9.06 16.38 -6.17
CA PHE A 70 8.62 15.03 -5.80
C PHE A 70 7.13 14.95 -5.45
N VAL A 71 6.40 16.07 -5.39
CA VAL A 71 4.94 16.06 -5.32
C VAL A 71 4.31 15.33 -6.51
N ILE A 72 5.00 15.30 -7.66
CA ILE A 72 4.51 14.62 -8.86
C ILE A 72 4.41 13.11 -8.64
N PRO A 73 5.48 12.36 -8.29
CA PRO A 73 5.34 10.94 -7.97
C PRO A 73 4.44 10.68 -6.77
N TYR A 74 4.34 11.60 -5.80
CA TYR A 74 3.37 11.49 -4.71
C TYR A 74 1.93 11.46 -5.21
N ILE A 75 1.53 12.35 -6.13
CA ILE A 75 0.18 12.39 -6.71
C ILE A 75 -0.02 11.25 -7.73
N LEU A 76 1.00 10.91 -8.53
CA LEU A 76 0.90 9.81 -9.49
C LEU A 76 0.73 8.44 -8.83
N SER A 77 1.01 8.31 -7.53
CA SER A 77 0.76 7.10 -6.75
C SER A 77 -0.70 6.63 -6.86
N TYR A 78 -1.69 7.54 -6.83
CA TYR A 78 -3.10 7.17 -6.97
C TYR A 78 -3.39 6.48 -8.31
N ILE A 79 -2.75 6.93 -9.40
CA ILE A 79 -2.87 6.30 -10.71
C ILE A 79 -2.18 4.92 -10.71
N GLN A 80 -0.99 4.82 -10.10
CA GLN A 80 -0.29 3.56 -9.91
C GLN A 80 -1.18 2.53 -9.19
N TRP A 81 -1.86 2.93 -8.12
CA TRP A 81 -2.71 2.03 -7.32
C TRP A 81 -3.94 1.58 -8.10
N ILE A 82 -4.64 2.50 -8.78
CA ILE A 82 -5.81 2.19 -9.61
C ILE A 82 -5.43 1.16 -10.68
N ILE A 83 -4.35 1.42 -11.43
CA ILE A 83 -3.88 0.50 -12.47
C ILE A 83 -3.43 -0.81 -11.84
N GLY A 84 -2.66 -0.77 -10.76
CA GLY A 84 -2.15 -1.95 -10.04
C GLY A 84 -3.26 -2.88 -9.60
N TYR A 85 -4.28 -2.36 -8.91
CA TYR A 85 -5.38 -3.16 -8.41
C TYR A 85 -6.31 -3.68 -9.50
N ILE A 86 -6.51 -2.93 -10.60
CA ILE A 86 -7.20 -3.44 -11.78
C ILE A 86 -6.41 -4.61 -12.41
N GLN A 87 -5.09 -4.46 -12.56
CA GLN A 87 -4.27 -5.55 -13.12
C GLN A 87 -4.30 -6.78 -12.21
N ILE A 88 -4.20 -6.61 -10.89
CA ILE A 88 -4.36 -7.69 -9.90
C ILE A 88 -5.73 -8.34 -10.03
N ALA A 89 -6.80 -7.55 -10.11
CA ALA A 89 -8.17 -8.05 -10.26
C ALA A 89 -8.32 -8.97 -11.48
N ARG A 90 -7.55 -8.76 -12.55
CA ARG A 90 -7.63 -9.54 -13.80
C ARG A 90 -6.85 -10.86 -13.76
N VAL A 91 -6.06 -11.11 -12.71
CA VAL A 91 -5.23 -12.32 -12.53
C VAL A 91 -6.09 -13.55 -12.19
N GLY A 92 -7.25 -13.37 -11.58
CA GLY A 92 -8.13 -14.48 -11.24
C GLY A 92 -8.53 -14.48 -9.77
N GLN A 93 -9.75 -14.95 -9.51
CA GLN A 93 -10.46 -14.70 -8.25
C GLN A 93 -9.67 -15.07 -7.01
N ARG A 94 -9.09 -16.26 -6.97
CA ARG A 94 -8.35 -16.74 -5.80
C ARG A 94 -7.14 -15.85 -5.47
N TYR A 95 -6.36 -15.47 -6.47
CA TYR A 95 -5.18 -14.63 -6.25
C TYR A 95 -5.58 -13.18 -5.92
N SER A 96 -6.56 -12.62 -6.64
CA SER A 96 -7.05 -11.27 -6.37
C SER A 96 -7.60 -11.14 -4.95
N LEU A 97 -8.43 -12.10 -4.51
CA LEU A 97 -8.97 -12.11 -3.14
C LEU A 97 -7.88 -12.26 -2.08
N LYS A 98 -6.83 -13.04 -2.34
CA LYS A 98 -5.66 -13.12 -1.47
C LYS A 98 -4.99 -11.76 -1.31
N VAL A 99 -4.73 -11.03 -2.39
CA VAL A 99 -4.10 -9.71 -2.31
C VAL A 99 -5.02 -8.70 -1.61
N PHE A 100 -6.30 -8.63 -2.00
CA PHE A 100 -7.26 -7.67 -1.43
C PHE A 100 -7.55 -7.91 0.05
N THR A 101 -7.64 -9.18 0.46
CA THR A 101 -7.80 -9.53 1.88
C THR A 101 -6.55 -9.15 2.67
N GLY A 102 -5.35 -9.40 2.12
CA GLY A 102 -4.10 -9.02 2.76
C GLY A 102 -3.94 -7.50 2.90
N GLU A 103 -4.38 -6.75 1.90
CA GLU A 103 -4.44 -5.29 1.92
C GLU A 103 -5.34 -4.79 3.06
N ILE A 104 -6.59 -5.28 3.14
CA ILE A 104 -7.53 -4.92 4.21
C ILE A 104 -6.94 -5.23 5.59
N ILE A 105 -6.35 -6.42 5.78
CA ILE A 105 -5.70 -6.80 7.05
C ILE A 105 -4.55 -5.84 7.39
N SER A 106 -3.73 -5.48 6.39
CA SER A 106 -2.63 -4.53 6.57
C SER A 106 -3.14 -3.17 7.02
N LYS A 107 -4.22 -2.65 6.40
CA LYS A 107 -4.87 -1.40 6.82
C LYS A 107 -5.46 -1.47 8.23
N LEU A 108 -6.03 -2.61 8.62
CA LEU A 108 -6.50 -2.80 9.99
C LEU A 108 -5.32 -2.76 10.98
N MET A 109 -4.16 -3.33 10.64
CA MET A 109 -2.95 -3.18 11.45
C MET A 109 -2.48 -1.72 11.52
N VAL A 110 -2.48 -1.00 10.39
CA VAL A 110 -2.19 0.45 10.36
C VAL A 110 -3.14 1.23 11.27
N CYS A 111 -4.43 0.90 11.24
CA CYS A 111 -5.44 1.50 12.13
C CYS A 111 -5.08 1.33 13.60
N LEU A 112 -4.61 0.14 14.01
CA LEU A 112 -4.16 -0.09 15.38
C LEU A 112 -2.97 0.81 15.73
N PHE A 113 -1.99 0.96 14.84
CA PHE A 113 -0.87 1.87 15.07
C PHE A 113 -1.33 3.33 15.18
N PHE A 114 -2.21 3.80 14.30
CA PHE A 114 -2.73 5.17 14.36
C PHE A 114 -3.45 5.47 15.67
N ILE A 115 -4.19 4.50 16.23
CA ILE A 115 -4.93 4.67 17.49
C ILE A 115 -4.02 4.55 18.71
N PHE A 116 -3.20 3.50 18.78
CA PHE A 116 -2.45 3.14 19.99
C PHE A 116 -1.04 3.76 20.05
N PHE A 117 -0.48 4.13 18.91
CA PHE A 117 0.83 4.76 18.80
C PHE A 117 0.80 5.86 17.72
N PRO A 118 -0.01 6.93 17.93
CA PRO A 118 -0.12 8.00 16.95
C PRO A 118 1.23 8.68 16.76
N THR A 119 1.68 8.80 15.51
CA THR A 119 2.94 9.46 15.18
C THR A 119 2.73 10.78 14.45
N THR A 120 3.74 11.65 14.55
CA THR A 120 3.78 12.94 13.88
C THR A 120 5.21 13.25 13.42
N MET A 121 5.37 14.33 12.67
CA MET A 121 6.66 14.87 12.28
C MET A 121 6.59 16.38 12.15
N ARG A 122 7.73 17.05 12.31
CA ARG A 122 7.84 18.46 11.97
C ARG A 122 8.04 18.66 10.48
N ARG A 123 7.06 19.28 9.82
CA ARG A 123 7.19 19.70 8.41
C ARG A 123 7.96 21.00 8.28
N VAL A 124 8.67 21.15 7.17
CA VAL A 124 9.31 22.42 6.78
C VAL A 124 8.26 23.42 6.31
N THR A 125 8.52 24.71 6.51
CA THR A 125 7.71 25.77 5.88
C THR A 125 7.97 25.76 4.38
N VAL A 126 6.89 25.77 3.58
CA VAL A 126 7.01 25.82 2.12
C VAL A 126 7.00 27.29 1.68
N GLU A 127 8.17 27.81 1.30
CA GLU A 127 8.36 29.22 0.93
C GLU A 127 8.26 29.48 -0.58
N GLY A 128 8.36 28.44 -1.41
CA GLY A 128 8.38 28.56 -2.87
C GLY A 128 7.02 28.95 -3.47
N MET A 129 7.06 29.77 -4.52
CA MET A 129 5.86 30.19 -5.27
C MET A 129 5.63 29.38 -6.56
N ASP A 130 6.55 28.50 -6.94
CA ASP A 130 6.43 27.64 -8.11
C ASP A 130 5.27 26.63 -7.98
N ILE A 131 4.86 26.03 -9.10
CA ILE A 131 3.72 25.11 -9.14
C ILE A 131 3.90 23.91 -8.20
N PHE A 132 5.11 23.37 -8.07
CA PHE A 132 5.36 22.21 -7.22
C PHE A 132 5.24 22.59 -5.74
N SER A 133 5.83 23.72 -5.33
CA SER A 133 5.70 24.24 -3.97
C SER A 133 4.24 24.55 -3.60
N ARG A 134 3.45 25.11 -4.53
CA ARG A 134 2.01 25.34 -4.32
C ARG A 134 1.23 24.03 -4.14
N LEU A 135 1.56 23.00 -4.91
CA LEU A 135 0.95 21.67 -4.76
C LEU A 135 1.29 21.04 -3.41
N VAL A 136 2.55 21.09 -2.97
CA VAL A 136 2.93 20.61 -1.62
C VAL A 136 2.20 21.40 -0.54
N SER A 137 2.11 22.73 -0.69
CA SER A 137 1.37 23.58 0.26
C SER A 137 -0.11 23.21 0.34
N LEU A 138 -0.73 22.87 -0.79
CA LEU A 138 -2.11 22.38 -0.82
C LEU A 138 -2.23 21.03 -0.08
N ILE A 139 -1.34 20.08 -0.34
CA ILE A 139 -1.31 18.80 0.37
C ILE A 139 -1.17 19.03 1.87
N TYR A 140 -0.24 19.90 2.31
CA TYR A 140 -0.04 20.18 3.73
C TYR A 140 -1.27 20.79 4.41
N ARG A 141 -2.11 21.52 3.67
CA ARG A 141 -3.38 22.08 4.19
C ARG A 141 -4.48 21.03 4.29
N LEU A 142 -4.55 20.11 3.32
CA LEU A 142 -5.58 19.08 3.27
C LEU A 142 -5.26 17.88 4.17
N ASP A 143 -3.97 17.65 4.44
CA ASP A 143 -3.48 16.52 5.19
C ASP A 143 -2.58 16.98 6.34
N ALA A 144 -3.10 16.96 7.56
CA ALA A 144 -2.32 17.23 8.77
C ALA A 144 -1.18 16.18 8.95
N PRO A 145 -0.04 16.54 9.57
CA PRO A 145 1.07 15.62 9.83
C PRO A 145 0.76 14.64 10.98
N THR A 146 -0.36 13.96 10.90
CA THR A 146 -0.83 12.91 11.82
C THR A 146 -1.16 11.66 11.01
N ASN A 147 -1.23 10.50 11.67
CA ASN A 147 -1.42 9.20 11.00
C ASN A 147 -0.28 8.86 10.04
N LEU A 148 0.97 9.00 10.50
CA LEU A 148 2.15 8.80 9.65
C LEU A 148 2.65 7.35 9.62
N PHE A 149 2.78 6.72 10.79
CA PHE A 149 3.33 5.38 10.92
C PHE A 149 2.23 4.33 11.10
N PRO A 150 2.22 3.25 10.30
CA PRO A 150 2.92 3.05 9.04
C PRO A 150 2.34 3.87 7.87
N SER A 151 3.15 4.16 6.85
CA SER A 151 2.70 4.97 5.70
C SER A 151 1.75 4.19 4.79
N ILE A 152 0.52 4.68 4.63
CA ILE A 152 -0.47 4.12 3.69
C ILE A 152 -0.01 4.28 2.24
N HIS A 153 0.59 5.43 1.86
CA HIS A 153 1.09 5.61 0.48
C HIS A 153 2.16 4.57 0.12
N CYS A 154 3.11 4.34 1.03
CA CYS A 154 4.11 3.29 0.87
C CYS A 154 3.49 1.89 0.88
N LEU A 155 2.48 1.64 1.72
CA LEU A 155 1.78 0.36 1.81
C LEU A 155 1.14 -0.01 0.46
N GLU A 156 0.35 0.91 -0.10
CA GLU A 156 -0.41 0.69 -1.34
C GLU A 156 0.54 0.47 -2.54
N SER A 157 1.57 1.30 -2.66
CA SER A 157 2.59 1.14 -3.70
C SER A 157 3.38 -0.16 -3.53
N TYR A 158 3.75 -0.53 -2.30
CA TYR A 158 4.46 -1.79 -2.02
C TYR A 158 3.61 -3.01 -2.38
N ILE A 159 2.34 -3.05 -1.98
CA ILE A 159 1.43 -4.16 -2.31
C ILE A 159 1.30 -4.34 -3.83
N CYS A 160 1.10 -3.24 -4.55
CA CYS A 160 0.99 -3.28 -6.01
C CYS A 160 2.29 -3.77 -6.68
N MET A 161 3.45 -3.29 -6.23
CA MET A 161 4.76 -3.77 -6.70
C MET A 161 4.99 -5.24 -6.37
N ARG A 162 4.75 -5.64 -5.12
CA ARG A 162 4.92 -7.00 -4.63
C ARG A 162 4.08 -7.98 -5.45
N ALA A 163 2.80 -7.66 -5.66
CA ALA A 163 1.92 -8.47 -6.50
C ALA A 163 2.40 -8.53 -7.96
N ALA A 164 2.82 -7.41 -8.54
CA ALA A 164 3.33 -7.38 -9.92
C ALA A 164 4.56 -8.27 -10.10
N LEU A 165 5.46 -8.33 -9.11
CA LEU A 165 6.64 -9.20 -9.13
C LEU A 165 6.26 -10.68 -9.04
N GLU A 166 5.26 -11.03 -8.21
CA GLU A 166 4.76 -12.40 -8.03
C GLU A 166 4.02 -12.96 -9.26
N ILE A 167 3.28 -12.11 -9.98
CA ILE A 167 2.48 -12.53 -11.15
C ILE A 167 3.40 -12.87 -12.34
N LYS A 168 3.46 -14.14 -12.71
CA LYS A 168 4.35 -14.63 -13.80
C LYS A 168 3.95 -14.12 -15.19
N SER A 169 2.65 -13.89 -15.42
CA SER A 169 2.13 -13.46 -16.73
C SER A 169 2.44 -11.98 -17.06
N PHE A 170 2.87 -11.18 -16.09
CA PHE A 170 3.24 -9.79 -16.33
C PHE A 170 4.61 -9.69 -16.99
N GLY A 171 4.71 -8.86 -18.03
CA GLY A 171 5.96 -8.61 -18.74
C GLY A 171 7.01 -7.91 -17.87
N LYS A 172 8.29 -8.14 -18.18
CA LYS A 172 9.43 -7.54 -17.44
C LYS A 172 9.36 -6.01 -17.36
N GLY A 173 8.90 -5.35 -18.42
CA GLY A 173 8.73 -3.89 -18.45
C GLY A 173 7.72 -3.38 -17.42
N TYR A 174 6.56 -4.03 -17.30
CA TYR A 174 5.56 -3.67 -16.29
C TYR A 174 6.10 -3.88 -14.86
N LYS A 175 6.79 -5.00 -14.63
CA LYS A 175 7.42 -5.28 -13.33
C LYS A 175 8.44 -4.21 -12.94
N LEU A 176 9.32 -3.86 -13.88
CA LEU A 176 10.32 -2.81 -13.66
C LEU A 176 9.67 -1.45 -13.39
N MET A 177 8.64 -1.10 -14.18
CA MET A 177 7.86 0.13 -13.98
C MET A 177 7.25 0.18 -12.56
N MET A 178 6.65 -0.91 -12.09
CA MET A 178 6.06 -0.97 -10.75
C MET A 178 7.09 -0.83 -9.62
N VAL A 179 8.30 -1.37 -9.82
CA VAL A 179 9.42 -1.17 -8.88
C VAL A 179 9.85 0.29 -8.87
N ILE A 180 10.12 0.88 -10.03
CA ILE A 180 10.55 2.28 -10.15
C ILE A 180 9.50 3.22 -9.54
N MET A 181 8.23 3.05 -9.89
CA MET A 181 7.14 3.88 -9.36
C MET A 181 7.05 3.78 -7.84
N SER A 182 7.14 2.57 -7.27
CA SER A 182 7.04 2.41 -5.81
C SER A 182 8.23 3.03 -5.07
N MET A 183 9.44 2.95 -5.64
CA MET A 183 10.60 3.64 -5.09
C MET A 183 10.47 5.16 -5.20
N LEU A 184 9.89 5.67 -6.30
CA LEU A 184 9.60 7.10 -6.45
C LEU A 184 8.52 7.57 -5.46
N VAL A 185 7.52 6.75 -5.14
CA VAL A 185 6.53 7.05 -4.10
C VAL A 185 7.17 7.06 -2.72
N PHE A 186 8.03 6.10 -2.39
CA PHE A 186 8.82 6.16 -1.16
C PHE A 186 9.59 7.48 -1.07
N LEU A 187 10.39 7.76 -2.10
CA LEU A 187 11.27 8.94 -2.10
C LEU A 187 10.46 10.21 -2.04
N SER A 188 9.29 10.24 -2.69
CA SER A 188 8.43 11.39 -2.65
C SER A 188 7.95 11.71 -1.26
N THR A 189 7.45 10.71 -0.52
CA THR A 189 6.98 10.91 0.85
C THR A 189 8.05 11.52 1.76
N LEU A 190 9.32 11.15 1.58
CA LEU A 190 10.43 11.72 2.36
C LEU A 190 10.81 13.13 1.88
N PHE A 191 10.95 13.33 0.57
CA PHE A 191 11.43 14.59 0.01
C PHE A 191 10.39 15.72 0.11
N ILE A 192 9.10 15.40 0.11
CA ILE A 192 8.04 16.38 0.41
C ILE A 192 7.69 16.42 1.91
N LYS A 193 8.53 15.84 2.78
CA LYS A 193 8.37 15.84 4.25
C LYS A 193 6.96 15.44 4.71
N GLN A 194 6.44 14.37 4.10
CA GLN A 194 5.18 13.75 4.48
C GLN A 194 5.35 12.57 5.43
N HIS A 195 6.45 11.83 5.28
CA HIS A 195 6.78 10.69 6.13
C HIS A 195 8.26 10.72 6.50
N VAL A 196 8.58 9.91 7.50
CA VAL A 196 9.97 9.57 7.87
C VAL A 196 10.32 8.16 7.38
N ILE A 197 11.62 7.84 7.34
CA ILE A 197 12.13 6.56 6.82
C ILE A 197 11.47 5.35 7.48
N LEU A 198 11.22 5.42 8.79
CA LEU A 198 10.59 4.31 9.53
C LEU A 198 9.16 4.00 9.04
N ASP A 199 8.42 4.99 8.54
CA ASP A 199 7.04 4.79 8.08
C ASP A 199 6.96 3.82 6.90
N PHE A 200 7.97 3.81 6.03
CA PHE A 200 8.09 2.84 4.94
C PHE A 200 8.39 1.44 5.45
N PHE A 201 9.35 1.28 6.37
CA PHE A 201 9.67 -0.04 6.91
C PHE A 201 8.47 -0.62 7.66
N GLY A 202 7.73 0.23 8.39
CA GLY A 202 6.44 -0.12 8.95
C GLY A 202 5.47 -0.61 7.87
N ALA A 203 5.36 0.11 6.75
CA ALA A 203 4.45 -0.25 5.66
C ALA A 203 4.79 -1.60 5.03
N VAL A 204 6.08 -1.88 4.81
CA VAL A 204 6.56 -3.19 4.32
C VAL A 204 6.23 -4.30 5.32
N LEU A 205 6.47 -4.05 6.62
CA LEU A 205 6.19 -5.01 7.68
C LEU A 205 4.70 -5.39 7.73
N VAL A 206 3.81 -4.40 7.78
CA VAL A 206 2.36 -4.67 7.83
C VAL A 206 1.84 -5.28 6.54
N ALA A 207 2.41 -4.92 5.37
CA ALA A 207 2.05 -5.54 4.09
C ALA A 207 2.36 -7.03 4.07
N GLU A 208 3.57 -7.42 4.48
CA GLU A 208 3.98 -8.82 4.50
C GLU A 208 3.24 -9.61 5.58
N ALA A 209 2.97 -8.99 6.75
CA ALA A 209 2.13 -9.60 7.78
C ALA A 209 0.69 -9.83 7.30
N GLY A 210 0.06 -8.82 6.69
CA GLY A 210 -1.28 -8.93 6.13
C GLY A 210 -1.36 -9.97 5.00
N ARG A 211 -0.34 -10.02 4.13
CA ARG A 211 -0.21 -11.06 3.10
C ARG A 211 -0.11 -12.45 3.71
N ALA A 212 0.72 -12.64 4.74
CA ALA A 212 0.88 -13.93 5.40
C ALA A 212 -0.42 -14.41 6.06
N VAL A 213 -1.15 -13.52 6.75
CA VAL A 213 -2.46 -13.86 7.34
C VAL A 213 -3.47 -14.20 6.26
N SER A 214 -3.52 -13.41 5.17
CA SER A 214 -4.40 -13.68 4.03
C SER A 214 -4.12 -15.03 3.37
N ASP A 215 -2.85 -15.42 3.24
CA ASP A 215 -2.45 -16.71 2.68
C ASP A 215 -3.02 -17.88 3.48
N ILE A 216 -2.99 -17.77 4.81
CA ILE A 216 -3.57 -18.75 5.73
C ILE A 216 -5.10 -18.80 5.55
N LEU A 217 -5.77 -17.65 5.54
CA LEU A 217 -7.23 -17.57 5.43
C LEU A 217 -7.74 -18.11 4.09
N ILE A 218 -7.16 -17.69 2.98
CA ILE A 218 -7.55 -18.13 1.64
C ILE A 218 -7.21 -19.61 1.44
N HIS A 219 -6.10 -20.10 1.98
CA HIS A 219 -5.80 -21.53 1.94
C HIS A 219 -6.88 -22.36 2.65
N HIS A 220 -7.28 -21.97 3.88
CA HIS A 220 -8.34 -22.67 4.62
C HIS A 220 -9.69 -22.59 3.93
N PHE A 221 -10.07 -21.42 3.43
CA PHE A 221 -11.35 -21.22 2.73
C PHE A 221 -11.47 -22.18 1.52
N TYR A 222 -10.48 -22.17 0.64
CA TYR A 222 -10.52 -23.02 -0.55
C TYR A 222 -10.37 -24.52 -0.22
N LYS A 223 -9.55 -24.89 0.78
CA LYS A 223 -9.44 -26.29 1.20
C LYS A 223 -10.79 -26.85 1.67
N ASN A 224 -11.54 -26.07 2.44
CA ASN A 224 -12.85 -26.50 2.95
C ASN A 224 -13.91 -26.56 1.84
N SER A 225 -13.86 -25.67 0.84
CA SER A 225 -14.78 -25.70 -0.30
C SER A 225 -14.57 -26.87 -1.26
N TYR A 226 -13.39 -27.50 -1.30
CA TYR A 226 -13.14 -28.71 -2.10
C TYR A 226 -13.46 -30.01 -1.36
N ASN A 227 -13.65 -29.96 -0.04
CA ASN A 227 -13.98 -31.12 0.80
C ASN A 227 -15.50 -31.22 1.08
N GLN A 228 -16.31 -30.36 0.47
CA GLN A 228 -17.78 -30.41 0.43
C GLN A 228 -18.21 -30.74 -1.00
#